data_AF-A0AAV5EE72-F1
#
_entry.id   AF-A0AAV5EE72-F1
#
_cell.length_a   1.000
_cell.length_b   1.000
_cell.length_c   1.000
_cell.angle_alpha   90.00
_cell.angle_beta   90.00
_cell.angle_gamma   90.00
#
_symmetry.space_group_name_H-M   'P 1'
#
loop_
_entity.id
_entity.type
_entity.pdbx_description
1 polymer ?
#
loop_
_entity_poly.entity_id
_entity_poly.type
_entity_poly.pdbx_seq_one_letter_code
_entity_poly.pdbx_strand_id
1 'polypeptide(L)'
;MAELLAGVPLFEGAEDEDDMFARVMELRIEMVAAECRAFEGLPGLSEAGRELLCGLLSFEPDQRLTAAEALDHQWFEEEDEPVSSFLLSPKQPNGFINFF
;
A
#
# COMPACT_ATOMS: atom_id res chain seq x y z
N MET A 1 3.87 -4.41 -0.92
CA MET A 1 2.99 -3.23 -0.93
C MET A 1 1.76 -3.46 -0.06
N ALA A 2 0.89 -4.43 -0.37
CA ALA A 2 -0.28 -4.75 0.47
C ALA A 2 0.07 -4.92 1.95
N GLU A 3 1.11 -5.71 2.26
CA GLU A 3 1.54 -5.97 3.65
C GLU A 3 2.09 -4.72 4.35
N LEU A 4 2.73 -3.81 3.61
CA LEU A 4 3.22 -2.53 4.16
C LEU A 4 2.06 -1.62 4.55
N LEU A 5 0.98 -1.64 3.77
CA LEU A 5 -0.23 -0.85 4.01
C LEU A 5 -1.12 -1.46 5.10
N ALA A 6 -1.21 -2.78 5.14
CA ALA A 6 -1.99 -3.52 6.14
C ALA A 6 -1.26 -3.63 7.49
N GLY A 7 0.07 -3.60 7.48
CA GLY A 7 0.90 -3.87 8.66
C GLY A 7 0.97 -5.34 9.07
N VAL A 8 0.31 -6.23 8.31
CA VAL A 8 0.25 -7.68 8.51
C VAL A 8 0.44 -8.40 7.17
N PRO A 9 0.84 -9.69 7.17
CA PRO A 9 0.92 -10.47 5.94
C PRO A 9 -0.41 -10.52 5.21
N LEU A 10 -0.38 -10.50 3.87
CA LEU A 10 -1.61 -10.49 3.06
C LEU A 10 -2.41 -11.79 3.23
N PHE A 11 -1.70 -12.90 3.44
CA PHE A 11 -2.26 -14.22 3.69
C PHE A 11 -1.95 -14.67 5.12
N GLU A 12 -2.24 -13.80 6.09
CA GLU A 12 -2.06 -14.12 7.52
C GLU A 12 -2.96 -15.29 7.95
N GLY A 13 -2.44 -16.14 8.82
CA GLY A 13 -3.18 -17.26 9.41
C GLY A 13 -3.30 -18.50 8.53
N ALA A 14 -2.56 -18.59 7.42
CA ALA A 14 -2.37 -19.86 6.71
C ALA A 14 -1.35 -20.72 7.45
N GLU A 15 -1.74 -21.93 7.88
CA GLU A 15 -0.85 -22.86 8.59
C GLU A 15 -0.11 -23.79 7.62
N ASP A 16 -0.74 -24.11 6.48
CA ASP A 16 -0.20 -24.99 5.44
C ASP A 16 -0.44 -24.45 4.01
N GLU A 17 -0.01 -25.23 3.01
CA GLU A 17 -0.12 -24.88 1.59
C GLU A 17 -1.58 -24.84 1.09
N ASP A 18 -2.44 -25.70 1.64
CA ASP A 18 -3.85 -25.78 1.25
C ASP A 18 -4.60 -24.55 1.77
N ASP A 19 -4.33 -24.15 3.01
CA ASP A 19 -4.83 -22.91 3.60
C ASP A 19 -4.36 -21.69 2.80
N MET A 20 -3.07 -21.64 2.45
CA MET A 20 -2.52 -20.57 1.61
C MET A 20 -3.26 -20.50 0.26
N PHE A 21 -3.47 -21.65 -0.39
CA PHE A 21 -4.17 -21.71 -1.65
C PHE A 21 -5.63 -21.26 -1.53
N ALA A 22 -6.32 -21.66 -0.47
CA ALA A 22 -7.68 -21.23 -0.18
C ALA A 22 -7.77 -19.71 -0.05
N ARG A 23 -6.84 -19.08 0.69
CA ARG A 23 -6.77 -17.62 0.85
C ARG A 23 -6.48 -16.90 -0.46
N VAL A 24 -5.56 -17.43 -1.26
CA VAL A 24 -5.26 -16.90 -2.58
C VAL A 24 -6.49 -16.98 -3.50
N MET A 25 -7.26 -18.06 -3.44
CA MET A 25 -8.50 -18.19 -4.19
C MET A 25 -9.62 -17.27 -3.68
N GLU A 26 -9.75 -17.07 -2.37
CA GLU A 26 -10.67 -16.09 -1.78
C GLU A 26 -10.36 -14.68 -2.31
N LEU A 27 -9.09 -14.28 -2.25
CA LEU A 27 -8.65 -12.99 -2.78
C LEU A 27 -8.98 -12.84 -4.27
N ARG A 28 -8.78 -13.89 -5.07
CA ARG A 28 -9.15 -13.89 -6.49
C ARG A 28 -10.64 -13.66 -6.69
N ILE A 29 -11.49 -14.34 -5.92
CA ILE A 29 -12.94 -14.21 -6.00
C ILE A 29 -13.35 -12.78 -5.66
N GLU A 30 -12.78 -12.21 -4.59
CA GLU A 30 -13.06 -10.83 -4.21
C GLU A 30 -12.60 -9.84 -5.27
N MET A 31 -11.42 -10.02 -5.85
CA MET A 31 -10.94 -9.15 -6.93
C MET A 31 -11.84 -9.18 -8.16
N VAL A 32 -12.35 -10.36 -8.54
CA VAL A 32 -13.27 -10.53 -9.69
C VAL A 32 -14.68 -10.00 -9.38
N ALA A 33 -15.19 -10.26 -8.18
CA ALA A 33 -16.56 -9.91 -7.81
C ALA A 33 -16.70 -8.43 -7.44
N ALA A 34 -15.65 -7.82 -6.90
CA ALA A 34 -15.72 -6.50 -6.29
C ALA A 34 -14.94 -5.41 -7.06
N GLU A 35 -14.53 -5.65 -8.31
CA GLU A 35 -13.86 -4.64 -9.17
C GLU A 35 -12.76 -3.87 -8.41
N CYS A 36 -11.79 -4.59 -7.83
CA CYS A 36 -10.68 -3.99 -7.05
C CYS A 36 -11.02 -3.37 -5.69
N ARG A 37 -12.23 -3.59 -5.16
CA ARG A 37 -12.60 -3.16 -3.80
C ARG A 37 -12.11 -4.07 -2.68
N ALA A 38 -11.45 -5.19 -3.00
CA ALA A 38 -10.80 -6.06 -2.03
C ALA A 38 -9.84 -5.31 -1.07
N PHE A 39 -9.37 -4.12 -1.47
CA PHE A 39 -8.45 -3.29 -0.71
C PHE A 39 -9.07 -2.00 -0.12
N GLU A 40 -10.40 -1.82 -0.16
CA GLU A 40 -11.07 -0.62 0.40
C GLU A 40 -10.86 -0.44 1.90
N GLY A 41 -10.57 -1.52 2.64
CA GLY A 41 -10.34 -1.48 4.09
C GLY A 41 -8.93 -1.09 4.51
N LEU A 42 -7.99 -0.83 3.58
CA LEU A 42 -6.61 -0.52 3.93
C LEU A 42 -6.46 0.94 4.38
N PRO A 43 -5.94 1.19 5.59
CA PRO A 43 -5.80 2.55 6.12
C PRO A 43 -4.76 3.33 5.31
N GLY A 44 -5.10 4.54 4.89
CA GLY A 44 -4.18 5.44 4.17
C GLY A 44 -4.00 5.11 2.68
N LEU A 45 -4.81 4.21 2.10
CA LEU A 45 -4.76 3.90 0.68
C LEU A 45 -5.70 4.82 -0.12
N SER A 46 -5.14 5.61 -1.05
CA SER A 46 -5.92 6.38 -2.02
C SER A 46 -6.57 5.48 -3.06
N GLU A 47 -7.56 6.00 -3.79
CA GLU A 47 -8.21 5.26 -4.89
C GLU A 47 -7.19 4.82 -5.95
N ALA A 48 -6.25 5.70 -6.30
CA ALA A 48 -5.13 5.41 -7.19
C ALA A 48 -4.23 4.26 -6.67
N GLY A 49 -3.90 4.25 -5.38
CA GLY A 49 -3.10 3.16 -4.80
C GLY A 49 -3.83 1.82 -4.81
N ARG A 50 -5.16 1.86 -4.72
CA ARG A 50 -6.03 0.69 -4.81
C ARG A 50 -6.02 0.09 -6.21
N GLU A 51 -6.14 0.93 -7.24
CA GLU A 51 -6.03 0.52 -8.65
C GLU A 51 -4.65 -0.09 -8.95
N LEU A 52 -3.58 0.58 -8.50
CA LEU A 52 -2.22 0.09 -8.65
C LEU A 52 -2.04 -1.29 -8.00
N LEU A 53 -2.47 -1.44 -6.75
CA LEU A 53 -2.32 -2.70 -6.01
C LEU A 53 -3.12 -3.82 -6.69
N CYS A 54 -4.29 -3.50 -7.22
CA CYS A 54 -5.12 -4.43 -7.94
C CYS A 54 -4.48 -4.90 -9.26
N GLY A 55 -3.85 -3.99 -10.01
CA GLY A 55 -3.08 -4.32 -11.20
C GLY A 55 -1.84 -5.19 -10.90
N LEU A 56 -1.12 -4.88 -9.81
CA LEU A 56 0.05 -5.66 -9.37
C LEU A 56 -0.32 -7.08 -8.91
N LEU A 57 -1.46 -7.23 -8.24
CA LEU A 57 -1.96 -8.51 -7.75
C LEU A 57 -2.90 -9.20 -8.75
N SER A 58 -2.93 -8.77 -10.01
CA SER A 58 -3.74 -9.43 -11.02
C SER A 58 -3.32 -10.89 -11.20
N PHE A 59 -4.33 -11.76 -11.16
CA PHE A 59 -4.16 -13.21 -11.28
C PHE A 59 -3.83 -13.64 -12.70
N GLU A 60 -4.34 -12.90 -13.70
CA GLU A 60 -3.97 -13.12 -15.09
C GLU A 60 -2.61 -12.48 -15.36
N PRO A 61 -1.59 -13.24 -15.80
CA PRO A 61 -0.26 -12.70 -16.00
C PRO A 61 -0.24 -11.62 -17.09
N ASP A 62 -1.09 -11.74 -18.10
CA ASP A 62 -1.22 -10.77 -19.20
C ASP A 62 -1.88 -9.46 -18.77
N GLN A 63 -2.65 -9.49 -17.67
CA GLN A 63 -3.28 -8.31 -17.08
C GLN A 63 -2.49 -7.77 -15.89
N ARG A 64 -1.38 -8.43 -15.51
CA ARG A 64 -0.56 -8.02 -14.38
C ARG A 64 0.26 -6.82 -14.77
N LEU A 65 0.06 -5.74 -14.05
CA LEU A 65 0.79 -4.50 -14.24
C LEU A 65 2.29 -4.76 -14.08
N THR A 66 3.09 -4.32 -15.05
CA THR A 66 4.54 -4.44 -14.96
C THR A 66 5.11 -3.45 -13.94
N ALA A 67 6.29 -3.73 -13.40
CA ALA A 67 6.94 -2.81 -12.47
C ALA A 67 7.22 -1.43 -13.08
N ALA A 68 7.46 -1.35 -14.41
CA ALA A 68 7.67 -0.10 -15.11
C ALA A 68 6.37 0.72 -15.21
N GLU A 69 5.27 0.09 -15.60
CA GLU A 69 3.95 0.74 -15.65
C GLU A 69 3.44 1.11 -14.26
N ALA A 70 3.76 0.31 -13.25
CA ALA A 70 3.46 0.61 -11.86
C ALA A 70 4.12 1.90 -11.39
N LEU A 71 5.39 2.13 -11.77
CA LEU A 71 6.12 3.35 -11.39
C LEU A 71 5.60 4.60 -12.11
N ASP A 72 4.98 4.45 -13.27
CA ASP A 72 4.35 5.53 -14.05
C ASP A 72 2.89 5.79 -13.59
N HIS A 73 2.41 5.07 -12.57
CA HIS A 73 1.04 5.21 -12.10
C HIS A 73 0.85 6.50 -11.31
N GLN A 74 -0.33 7.11 -11.46
CA GLN A 74 -0.76 8.31 -10.72
C GLN A 74 -0.58 8.22 -9.20
N TRP A 75 -0.51 7.02 -8.62
CA TRP A 75 -0.25 6.83 -7.19
C TRP A 75 1.14 7.31 -6.76
N PHE A 76 2.13 7.23 -7.65
CA PHE A 76 3.48 7.76 -7.40
C PHE A 76 3.63 9.24 -7.78
N GLU A 77 2.66 9.80 -8.51
CA GLU A 77 2.60 11.21 -8.88
C GLU A 77 1.71 12.02 -7.92
N GLU A 78 0.82 11.35 -7.17
CA GLU A 78 0.10 11.93 -6.04
C GLU A 78 1.16 12.49 -5.07
N GLU A 79 1.21 13.82 -4.97
CA GLU A 79 2.10 14.51 -4.04
C GLU A 79 1.73 14.10 -2.61
N ASP A 80 2.39 13.06 -2.11
CA ASP A 80 2.55 12.89 -0.68
C ASP A 80 3.26 14.14 -0.18
N GLU A 81 2.57 14.94 0.64
CA GLU A 81 3.18 15.98 1.45
C GLU A 81 4.51 15.41 1.96
N PRO A 82 5.65 16.00 1.57
CA PRO A 82 6.90 15.29 1.62
C PRO A 82 7.12 14.85 3.06
N VAL A 83 7.50 13.59 3.27
CA VAL A 83 7.97 13.05 4.57
C VAL A 83 9.07 13.97 5.17
N SER A 84 9.67 14.80 4.31
CA SER A 84 10.50 15.94 4.66
C SER A 84 9.88 16.94 5.64
N SER A 85 8.57 17.16 5.73
CA SER A 85 7.98 18.04 6.76
C SER A 85 8.23 17.53 8.20
N PHE A 86 8.34 16.21 8.37
CA PHE A 86 8.73 15.58 9.63
C PHE A 86 10.24 15.71 9.94
N LEU A 87 11.08 15.87 8.92
CA LEU A 87 12.55 15.96 9.06
C LEU A 87 13.11 17.38 8.94
N LEU A 88 12.35 18.32 8.36
CA LEU A 88 12.77 19.70 8.10
C LEU A 88 12.20 20.70 9.10
N SER A 89 11.63 20.28 10.24
CA SER A 89 11.34 21.24 11.31
C SER A 89 12.65 21.90 11.75
N PRO A 90 12.90 23.20 11.47
CA PRO A 90 14.04 23.87 12.07
C PRO A 90 13.78 23.89 13.57
N LYS A 91 14.66 23.25 14.35
CA LYS A 91 14.77 23.50 15.80
C LYS A 91 14.72 25.01 15.99
N GLN A 92 13.71 25.51 16.70
CA GLN A 92 13.59 26.93 16.97
C GLN A 92 14.90 27.45 17.59
N PRO A 93 15.46 28.56 17.07
CA PRO A 93 16.62 29.17 17.68
C PRO A 93 16.17 29.89 18.97
N ASN A 94 16.88 29.59 20.05
CA ASN A 94 17.15 30.50 21.17
C ASN A 94 15.96 30.86 22.10
N GLY A 95 15.66 29.94 23.02
CA GLY A 95 15.22 30.31 24.37
C GLY A 95 16.44 30.41 25.28
N PHE A 96 16.87 31.63 25.59
CA PHE A 96 17.93 31.99 26.53
C PHE A 96 17.77 31.22 27.86
N ILE A 97 18.71 30.33 28.22
CA ILE A 97 18.85 29.89 29.62
C ILE A 97 19.87 30.84 30.25
N ASN A 98 19.35 31.78 31.05
CA ASN A 98 20.18 32.67 31.84
C ASN A 98 20.69 31.90 33.06
N PHE A 99 22.01 31.68 33.14
CA PHE A 99 22.70 31.25 34.36
C PHE A 99 23.57 32.41 34.85
N PHE A 100 22.98 33.34 35.57
CA PHE A 100 23.64 34.20 36.56
C PHE A 100 22.61 34.67 37.57
#